data_AF-A0A6F8ZQM6-F1
#
_entry.id   AF-A0A6F8ZQM6-F1
#
_cell.length_a   1.000
_cell.length_b   1.000
_cell.length_c   1.000
_cell.angle_alpha   90.00
_cell.angle_beta   90.00
_cell.angle_gamma   90.00
#
_symmetry.space_group_name_H-M   'P 1'
#
loop_
_entity.id
_entity.type
_entity.pdbx_description
1 polymer ?
#
loop_
_entity_poly.entity_id
_entity_poly.type
_entity_poly.pdbx_seq_one_letter_code
_entity_poly.pdbx_strand_id
1 'polypeptide(L)'
;MLGSFVLLWIGICFLFFILKINRTTNFPPGPKPIQIFGNLLHLSLRNHLKDLEKLAERYGKVFSLYIGGRPAVILNGLEAMKEALVTKALDFARRPQNLMLNHYTRKKK
;
A
#
# COMPACT_ATOMS: atom_id res chain seq x y z
N MET A 1 12.55 -36.19 18.87
CA MET A 1 11.78 -35.40 19.85
C MET A 1 12.03 -33.90 19.67
N LEU A 2 13.25 -33.39 19.84
CA LEU A 2 13.56 -31.95 19.74
C LEU A 2 13.18 -31.28 18.41
N GLY A 3 13.43 -31.94 17.27
CA GLY A 3 13.13 -31.38 15.95
C GLY A 3 11.64 -31.13 15.68
N SER A 4 10.75 -31.93 16.29
CA SER A 4 9.30 -31.73 16.15
C SER A 4 8.84 -30.47 16.90
N PHE A 5 9.38 -30.22 18.09
CA PHE A 5 9.10 -29.00 18.85
C PHE A 5 9.60 -27.74 18.12
N VAL A 6 10.77 -27.81 17.48
CA VAL A 6 11.32 -26.68 16.68
C VAL A 6 10.42 -26.37 15.49
N LEU A 7 9.96 -27.39 14.75
CA LEU A 7 9.06 -27.20 13.61
C LEU A 7 7.70 -26.61 14.04
N LEU A 8 7.16 -27.08 15.17
CA LEU A 8 5.90 -26.58 15.72
C LEU A 8 6.04 -25.11 16.13
N TRP A 9 7.15 -24.74 16.76
CA TRP A 9 7.47 -23.35 17.12
C TRP A 9 7.59 -22.44 15.89
N ILE A 10 8.27 -22.89 14.84
CA ILE A 10 8.40 -22.14 13.58
C ILE A 10 7.01 -21.95 12.94
N GLY A 11 6.18 -22.99 12.93
CA GLY A 11 4.81 -22.93 12.41
C GLY A 11 3.94 -21.93 13.17
N ILE A 12 4.00 -21.91 14.50
CA ILE A 12 3.30 -20.94 15.35
C ILE A 12 3.81 -19.52 15.09
N CYS A 13 5.13 -19.33 15.02
CA CYS A 13 5.72 -18.02 14.71
C CYS A 13 5.28 -17.50 13.35
N PHE A 14 5.25 -18.38 12.35
CA PHE A 14 4.80 -18.05 11.00
C PHE A 14 3.30 -17.71 10.96
N LEU A 15 2.46 -18.48 11.66
CA LEU A 15 1.04 -18.19 11.78
C LEU A 15 0.81 -16.83 12.46
N PHE A 16 1.49 -16.57 13.57
CA PHE A 16 1.39 -15.29 14.28
C PHE A 16 1.88 -14.13 13.41
N PHE A 17 2.94 -14.34 12.62
CA PHE A 17 3.46 -13.36 11.68
C PHE A 17 2.45 -12.99 10.57
N ILE A 18 1.70 -13.97 10.06
CA ILE A 18 0.61 -13.74 9.08
C ILE A 18 -0.57 -13.02 9.74
N LEU A 19 -0.93 -13.39 10.96
CA LEU A 19 -2.09 -12.82 11.66
C LEU A 19 -1.85 -11.37 12.10
N LYS A 20 -0.61 -10.96 12.35
CA LYS A 20 -0.24 -9.60 12.81
C LYS A 20 -0.26 -8.53 11.71
N ILE A 21 -1.07 -8.70 10.67
CA ILE A 21 -1.33 -7.62 9.71
C ILE A 21 -2.38 -6.69 10.33
N ASN A 22 -1.90 -5.61 10.96
CA ASN A 22 -2.75 -4.53 11.41
C ASN A 22 -2.64 -3.35 10.45
N ARG A 23 -3.80 -2.87 9.99
CA ARG A 23 -3.86 -1.56 9.33
C ARG A 23 -3.69 -0.47 10.37
N THR A 24 -2.99 0.58 9.96
CA THR A 24 -2.93 1.85 10.69
C THR A 24 -4.34 2.39 10.94
N THR A 25 -4.64 2.71 12.19
CA THR A 25 -5.87 3.41 12.58
C THR A 25 -5.94 4.76 11.87
N ASN A 26 -7.13 5.17 11.41
CA ASN A 26 -7.38 6.41 10.66
C ASN A 26 -6.95 6.45 9.19
N PHE A 27 -6.69 5.29 8.55
CA PHE A 27 -6.49 5.26 7.10
C PHE A 27 -7.79 5.03 6.33
N PRO A 28 -7.92 5.58 5.10
CA PRO A 28 -9.04 5.31 4.20
C PRO A 28 -9.24 3.80 3.97
N PRO A 29 -10.44 3.36 3.56
CA PRO A 29 -10.71 1.96 3.27
C PRO A 29 -9.82 1.43 2.14
N GLY A 30 -9.64 0.12 2.05
CA GLY A 30 -8.86 -0.51 0.99
C GLY A 30 -8.56 -1.98 1.27
N PRO A 31 -7.92 -2.67 0.31
CA PRO A 31 -7.63 -4.09 0.41
C PRO A 31 -6.67 -4.38 1.57
N LYS A 32 -6.88 -5.54 2.21
CA LYS A 32 -6.01 -6.03 3.29
C LYS A 32 -4.61 -6.28 2.71
N PRO A 33 -3.56 -5.64 3.27
CA PRO A 33 -2.21 -5.80 2.76
C PRO A 33 -1.68 -7.19 3.10
N ILE A 34 -0.81 -7.73 2.25
CA ILE A 34 -0.01 -8.92 2.53
C ILE A 34 1.27 -8.48 3.25
N GLN A 35 1.75 -9.29 4.19
CA GLN A 35 2.97 -8.99 4.93
C GLN A 35 4.17 -8.83 3.95
N ILE A 36 5.04 -7.84 4.19
CA ILE A 36 6.22 -7.47 3.36
C ILE A 36 5.87 -6.79 2.02
N PHE A 37 5.00 -7.38 1.19
CA PHE A 37 4.67 -6.86 -0.15
C PHE A 37 3.51 -5.86 -0.18
N GLY A 38 2.70 -5.81 0.87
CA GLY A 38 1.50 -4.99 0.90
C GLY A 38 0.48 -5.46 -0.14
N ASN A 39 -0.01 -4.53 -0.95
CA ASN A 39 -0.96 -4.75 -2.04
C ASN A 39 -0.31 -4.84 -3.42
N LEU A 40 1.03 -4.90 -3.50
CA LEU A 40 1.74 -5.00 -4.78
C LEU A 40 1.31 -6.22 -5.59
N LEU A 41 1.05 -7.36 -4.94
CA LEU A 41 0.61 -8.59 -5.60
C LEU A 41 -0.81 -8.49 -6.18
N HIS A 42 -1.63 -7.54 -5.69
CA HIS A 42 -2.96 -7.26 -6.22
C HIS A 42 -2.92 -6.32 -7.44
N LEU A 43 -1.78 -5.71 -7.73
CA LEU A 43 -1.60 -4.80 -8.86
C LEU A 43 -0.85 -5.53 -9.97
N SER A 44 -1.45 -5.63 -11.16
CA SER A 44 -0.78 -6.21 -12.30
C SER A 44 0.35 -5.31 -12.81
N LEU A 45 1.51 -5.92 -13.11
CA LEU A 45 2.66 -5.19 -13.68
C LEU A 45 2.38 -4.63 -15.07
N ARG A 46 1.44 -5.23 -15.81
CA ARG A 46 1.07 -4.81 -17.17
C ARG A 46 0.05 -3.67 -17.15
N ASN A 47 -0.98 -3.75 -16.31
CA ASN A 47 -2.15 -2.86 -16.38
C ASN A 47 -2.58 -2.33 -15.00
N HIS A 48 -1.62 -1.83 -14.22
CA HIS A 48 -1.87 -1.28 -12.88
C HIS A 48 -3.01 -0.23 -12.84
N LEU A 49 -3.16 0.59 -13.87
CA LEU A 49 -4.24 1.60 -13.93
C LEU A 49 -5.65 0.97 -13.89
N LYS A 50 -5.87 -0.12 -14.63
CA LYS A 50 -7.15 -0.83 -14.65
C LYS A 50 -7.48 -1.46 -13.29
N ASP A 51 -6.45 -1.93 -12.59
CA ASP A 51 -6.62 -2.49 -11.26
C ASP A 51 -6.93 -1.38 -10.23
N LEU A 52 -6.32 -0.20 -10.35
CA LEU A 52 -6.65 0.97 -9.54
C LEU A 52 -8.08 1.46 -9.78
N GLU A 53 -8.57 1.40 -11.01
CA GLU A 53 -9.95 1.74 -11.36
C GLU A 53 -10.94 0.78 -10.67
N LYS A 54 -10.72 -0.54 -10.78
CA LYS A 54 -11.53 -1.55 -10.05
C LYS A 54 -11.50 -1.36 -8.54
N LEU A 55 -10.35 -0.97 -7.99
CA LEU A 55 -10.21 -0.68 -6.57
C LEU A 55 -11.00 0.58 -6.19
N ALA A 56 -11.01 1.60 -7.03
CA ALA A 56 -11.81 2.80 -6.81
C ALA A 56 -13.32 2.53 -6.91
N GLU A 57 -13.76 1.66 -7.81
CA GLU A 57 -15.15 1.20 -7.87
C GLU A 57 -15.56 0.50 -6.57
N ARG A 58 -14.65 -0.28 -5.97
CA ARG A 58 -14.94 -1.06 -4.75
C ARG A 58 -14.84 -0.24 -3.45
N TYR A 59 -13.84 0.64 -3.34
CA TYR A 59 -13.51 1.34 -2.09
C TYR A 59 -13.82 2.84 -2.13
N GLY A 60 -14.19 3.37 -3.30
CA GLY A 60 -14.54 4.77 -3.51
C GLY A 60 -13.41 5.62 -4.08
N LYS A 61 -13.72 6.91 -4.26
CA LYS A 61 -12.82 7.93 -4.82
C LYS A 61 -11.52 8.13 -4.03
N VAL A 62 -11.51 7.83 -2.73
CA VAL A 62 -10.32 7.93 -1.87
C VAL A 62 -10.15 6.62 -1.11
N PHE A 63 -9.07 5.91 -1.42
CA PHE A 63 -8.78 4.61 -0.83
C PHE A 63 -7.29 4.48 -0.52
N SER A 64 -6.91 3.48 0.28
CA SER A 64 -5.52 3.26 0.65
C SER A 64 -5.00 1.90 0.22
N LEU A 65 -3.74 1.89 -0.19
CA LEU A 65 -2.95 0.73 -0.55
C LEU A 65 -1.68 0.67 0.29
N TYR A 66 -1.07 -0.50 0.37
CA TYR A 66 0.27 -0.65 0.92
C TYR A 66 1.19 -1.01 -0.23
N ILE A 67 2.25 -0.23 -0.45
CA ILE A 67 3.27 -0.52 -1.44
C ILE A 67 4.47 -1.04 -0.65
N GLY A 68 4.66 -2.36 -0.66
CA GLY A 68 5.53 -3.02 0.30
C GLY A 68 5.00 -2.85 1.72
N GLY A 69 5.88 -2.47 2.66
CA GLY A 69 5.50 -2.14 4.03
C GLY A 69 4.99 -0.71 4.27
N ARG A 70 4.82 0.12 3.23
CA ARG A 70 4.46 1.54 3.38
C ARG A 70 3.03 1.81 2.92
N PRO A 71 2.18 2.46 3.75
CA PRO A 71 0.85 2.84 3.32
C PRO A 71 0.90 4.04 2.35
N ALA A 72 -0.02 4.05 1.40
CA ALA A 72 -0.21 5.07 0.38
C ALA A 72 -1.71 5.33 0.19
N VAL A 73 -2.09 6.60 0.07
CA VAL A 73 -3.46 7.00 -0.23
C VAL A 73 -3.56 7.32 -1.72
N ILE A 74 -4.54 6.72 -2.40
CA ILE A 74 -4.85 6.97 -3.80
C ILE A 74 -6.06 7.90 -3.86
N LEU A 75 -5.92 8.97 -4.62
CA LEU A 75 -6.99 9.91 -4.94
C LEU A 75 -7.45 9.63 -6.37
N ASN A 76 -8.68 9.14 -6.53
CA ASN A 76 -9.33 8.92 -7.82
C ASN A 76 -10.57 9.82 -7.94
N GLY A 77 -10.42 10.96 -8.61
CA GLY A 77 -11.52 11.89 -8.87
C GLY A 77 -11.08 13.35 -8.81
N LEU A 78 -11.73 14.18 -9.62
CA LEU A 78 -11.35 15.57 -9.80
C LEU A 78 -11.53 16.41 -8.52
N GLU A 79 -12.57 16.15 -7.74
CA GLU A 79 -12.84 16.84 -6.46
C GLU A 79 -11.71 16.60 -5.44
N ALA A 80 -11.36 15.33 -5.22
CA ALA A 80 -10.31 14.95 -4.28
C ALA A 80 -8.92 15.44 -4.72
N MET A 81 -8.64 15.39 -6.03
CA MET A 81 -7.42 15.96 -6.59
C MET A 81 -7.37 17.48 -6.45
N LYS A 82 -8.48 18.19 -6.73
CA LYS A 82 -8.56 19.65 -6.58
C LYS A 82 -8.35 20.05 -5.12
N GLU A 83 -8.96 19.34 -4.17
CA GLU A 83 -8.76 19.61 -2.76
C GLU A 83 -7.29 19.41 -2.34
N ALA A 84 -6.68 18.28 -2.70
CA ALA A 84 -5.32 17.97 -2.28
C ALA A 84 -4.27 18.84 -2.98
N LEU A 85 -4.40 19.06 -4.29
CA LEU A 85 -3.37 19.71 -5.12
C LEU A 85 -3.55 21.22 -5.24
N VAL A 86 -4.75 21.76 -5.00
CA VAL A 86 -5.03 23.20 -5.11
C VAL A 86 -5.35 23.78 -3.74
N THR A 87 -6.41 23.30 -3.07
CA THR A 87 -6.85 23.89 -1.81
C THR A 87 -5.85 23.67 -0.67
N LYS A 88 -5.29 22.45 -0.59
CA LYS A 88 -4.32 22.02 0.44
C LYS A 88 -2.92 21.82 -0.15
N ALA A 89 -2.58 22.59 -1.17
CA ALA A 89 -1.33 22.40 -1.92
C ALA A 89 -0.08 22.39 -1.02
N LEU A 90 -0.04 23.24 0.02
CA LEU A 90 1.09 23.30 0.96
C LEU A 90 1.22 22.01 1.79
N ASP A 91 0.10 21.42 2.21
CA ASP A 91 0.08 20.18 3.00
C ASP A 91 0.55 18.97 2.17
N PHE A 92 0.23 18.97 0.87
CA PHE A 92 0.58 17.89 -0.07
C PHE A 92 1.80 18.17 -0.95
N ALA A 93 2.50 19.29 -0.74
CA ALA A 93 3.68 19.66 -1.55
C ALA A 93 4.89 18.74 -1.33
N ARG A 94 4.92 17.99 -0.22
CA ARG A 94 6.07 17.15 0.16
C ARG A 94 6.18 15.92 -0.75
N ARG A 95 7.34 15.76 -1.38
CA ARG A 95 7.65 14.55 -2.16
C ARG A 95 8.15 13.42 -1.26
N PRO A 96 7.63 12.19 -1.41
CA PRO A 96 8.15 11.06 -0.65
C PRO A 96 9.58 10.74 -1.08
N GLN A 97 10.50 10.69 -0.12
CA GLN A 97 11.85 10.21 -0.33
C GLN A 97 11.85 8.68 -0.21
N ASN A 98 11.50 7.98 -1.29
CA ASN A 98 11.65 6.53 -1.37
C ASN A 98 12.70 6.16 -2.42
N LEU A 99 13.54 5.17 -2.09
CA LEU A 99 14.64 4.73 -2.93
C LEU A 99 14.16 4.34 -4.35
N MET A 100 12.99 3.70 -4.45
CA MET A 100 12.40 3.30 -5.73
C MET A 100 11.99 4.49 -6.60
N LEU A 101 11.21 5.45 -6.08
CA LEU A 101 10.74 6.57 -6.90
C LEU A 101 11.89 7.53 -7.23
N ASN A 102 12.84 7.70 -6.31
CA ASN A 102 14.06 8.48 -6.55
C ASN A 102 14.91 7.86 -7.68
N HIS A 103 14.99 6.53 -7.79
CA HIS A 103 15.72 5.89 -8.88
C HIS A 103 15.05 6.13 -10.24
N TYR A 104 13.71 6.04 -10.30
CA TYR A 104 12.96 6.33 -11.53
C TYR A 104 13.01 7.81 -11.92
N THR A 105 12.90 8.72 -10.96
CA THR A 105 12.96 10.17 -11.24
C THR A 105 14.37 10.66 -11.56
N ARG A 106 15.42 10.05 -10.97
CA ARG A 106 16.82 10.43 -11.24
C ARG A 106 17.32 10.00 -12.63
N LYS A 107 16.77 8.92 -13.21
CA LYS A 107 17.11 8.51 -14.59
C LYS A 107 16.57 9.45 -15.68
N LYS A 108 15.66 10.37 -15.34
CA LYS A 108 15.05 11.34 -16.27
C LYS A 108 15.69 12.74 -16.22
N LYS A 109 16.76 12.91 -15.46
CA LYS A 109 17.55 14.14 -15.39
C LYS A 109 18.92 13.88 -15.98
#